data_AF-A0A3D2UMA2-F1
#
_entry.id   AF-A0A3D2UMA2-F1
#
_cell.length_a   1.000
_cell.length_b   1.000
_cell.length_c   1.000
_cell.angle_alpha   90.00
_cell.angle_beta   90.00
_cell.angle_gamma   90.00
#
_symmetry.space_group_name_H-M   'P 1'
#
loop_
_entity.id
_entity.type
_entity.pdbx_description
1 polymer ?
#
loop_
_entity_poly.entity_id
_entity_poly.type
_entity_poly.pdbx_seq_one_letter_code
_entity_poly.pdbx_strand_id
1 'polypeptide(L)'
;MNKKQILIIGDVITFAVLTYIGFASHGEADLALLPRMGAIFFPVLFGWFLLAPWFGLFHENVTTTHQNLLLRAPLAMLFVAPLASILRSAWLGSAALPTFTFVLGATNAIGIYIWRWFYYKLSNRAK
;
A
#
# COMPACT_ATOMS: atom_id res chain seq x y z
N MET A 1 -20.54 -8.57 0.34
CA MET A 1 -19.40 -7.77 0.85
C MET A 1 -19.72 -6.30 0.64
N ASN A 2 -19.64 -5.47 1.67
CA ASN A 2 -19.95 -4.04 1.52
C ASN A 2 -18.83 -3.29 0.78
N LYS A 3 -19.11 -2.07 0.29
CA LYS A 3 -18.16 -1.27 -0.49
C LYS A 3 -16.83 -1.06 0.25
N LYS A 4 -16.88 -0.79 1.55
CA LYS A 4 -15.69 -0.60 2.42
C LYS A 4 -14.85 -1.87 2.54
N GLN A 5 -15.46 -3.05 2.64
CA GLN A 5 -14.75 -4.32 2.67
C GLN A 5 -14.02 -4.58 1.35
N ILE A 6 -14.67 -4.32 0.20
CA ILE A 6 -14.02 -4.43 -1.12
C ILE A 6 -12.81 -3.51 -1.19
N LEU A 7 -12.95 -2.27 -0.74
CA LEU A 7 -11.87 -1.29 -0.71
C LEU A 7 -10.66 -1.77 0.10
N ILE A 8 -10.90 -2.21 1.34
CA ILE A 8 -9.86 -2.67 2.28
C ILE A 8 -9.18 -3.93 1.74
N ILE A 9 -9.95 -4.90 1.26
CA ILE A 9 -9.40 -6.14 0.70
C ILE A 9 -8.53 -5.84 -0.52
N GLY A 10 -8.96 -4.95 -1.39
CA GLY A 10 -8.15 -4.58 -2.54
C GLY A 10 -6.91 -3.77 -2.19
N ASP A 11 -6.90 -2.98 -1.11
CA ASP A 11 -5.67 -2.37 -0.60
C ASP A 11 -4.66 -3.46 -0.19
N VAL A 12 -5.12 -4.44 0.59
CA VAL A 12 -4.29 -5.57 1.05
C VAL A 12 -3.73 -6.37 -0.12
N ILE A 13 -4.58 -6.71 -1.11
CA ILE A 13 -4.16 -7.43 -2.31
C ILE A 13 -3.16 -6.61 -3.11
N THR A 14 -3.38 -5.30 -3.25
CA THR A 14 -2.46 -4.40 -3.96
C THR A 14 -1.06 -4.44 -3.35
N PHE A 15 -0.96 -4.32 -2.02
CA PHE A 15 0.34 -4.39 -1.34
C PHE A 15 0.97 -5.78 -1.42
N ALA A 16 0.19 -6.86 -1.37
CA ALA A 16 0.71 -8.21 -1.52
C ALA A 16 1.30 -8.43 -2.92
N VAL A 17 0.58 -8.02 -3.96
CA VAL A 17 1.01 -8.12 -5.37
C VAL A 17 2.25 -7.27 -5.62
N LEU A 18 2.26 -6.02 -5.16
CA LEU A 18 3.43 -5.16 -5.34
C LEU A 18 4.65 -5.66 -4.57
N THR A 19 4.46 -6.19 -3.36
CA THR A 19 5.54 -6.84 -2.62
C THR A 19 6.13 -7.98 -3.43
N TYR A 20 5.28 -8.87 -3.97
CA TYR A 20 5.72 -9.98 -4.81
C TYR A 20 6.48 -9.50 -6.05
N ILE A 21 5.95 -8.51 -6.77
CA ILE A 21 6.59 -7.92 -7.95
C ILE A 21 7.98 -7.36 -7.59
N GLY A 22 8.12 -6.71 -6.44
CA GLY A 22 9.40 -6.22 -5.94
C GLY A 22 10.44 -7.33 -5.82
N PHE A 23 10.11 -8.43 -5.13
CA PHE A 23 11.01 -9.58 -5.00
C PHE A 23 11.32 -10.25 -6.35
N ALA A 24 10.30 -10.43 -7.19
CA ALA A 24 10.48 -11.01 -8.53
C ALA A 24 11.42 -10.16 -9.39
N SER A 25 11.34 -8.83 -9.29
CA SER A 25 12.19 -7.89 -10.03
C SER A 25 13.66 -7.94 -9.58
N HIS A 26 13.92 -8.38 -8.36
CA HIS A 26 15.27 -8.60 -7.82
C HIS A 26 15.78 -10.03 -8.03
N GLY A 27 15.01 -10.92 -8.66
CA GLY A 27 15.38 -12.34 -8.81
C GLY A 27 15.29 -13.12 -7.50
N GLU A 28 14.51 -12.64 -6.53
CA GLU A 28 14.43 -13.16 -5.16
C GLU A 28 13.13 -13.95 -4.89
N ALA A 29 12.50 -14.47 -5.94
CA ALA A 29 11.30 -15.31 -5.84
C ALA A 29 11.63 -16.80 -5.59
N ASP A 30 12.45 -17.07 -4.57
CA ASP A 30 12.93 -18.41 -4.20
C ASP A 30 12.16 -19.01 -3.00
N LEU A 31 12.64 -20.14 -2.46
CA LEU A 31 12.01 -20.83 -1.31
C LEU A 31 11.98 -19.97 -0.02
N ALA A 32 12.85 -18.97 0.11
CA ALA A 32 12.88 -18.05 1.25
C ALA A 32 11.98 -16.82 1.05
N LEU A 33 11.17 -16.79 -0.02
CA LEU A 33 10.31 -15.66 -0.38
C LEU A 33 9.33 -15.26 0.73
N LEU A 34 8.62 -16.22 1.34
CA LEU A 34 7.50 -15.89 2.25
C LEU A 34 7.94 -15.13 3.52
N PRO A 35 8.97 -15.56 4.27
CA PRO A 35 9.45 -14.79 5.43
C PRO A 35 9.95 -13.40 5.04
N ARG A 36 10.67 -13.27 3.92
CA ARG A 36 11.23 -12.01 3.44
C ARG A 36 10.14 -11.04 2.97
N MET A 37 9.12 -11.55 2.27
CA MET A 37 7.92 -10.80 1.93
C MET A 37 7.20 -10.32 3.20
N GLY A 38 7.06 -11.16 4.21
CA GLY A 38 6.45 -10.80 5.50
C GLY A 38 7.14 -9.59 6.15
N ALA A 39 8.47 -9.56 6.12
CA ALA A 39 9.29 -8.47 6.69
C ALA A 39 9.12 -7.11 5.99
N ILE A 40 8.42 -7.03 4.85
CA ILE A 40 8.05 -5.75 4.21
C ILE A 40 6.53 -5.56 4.12
N PHE A 41 5.79 -6.62 3.80
CA PHE A 41 4.35 -6.58 3.65
C PHE A 41 3.66 -6.18 4.96
N PHE A 42 4.02 -6.78 6.09
CA PHE A 42 3.40 -6.44 7.38
C PHE A 42 3.71 -5.00 7.83
N PRO A 43 4.97 -4.51 7.75
CA PRO A 43 5.26 -3.10 7.97
C PRO A 43 4.48 -2.13 7.08
N VAL A 44 4.33 -2.44 5.78
CA VAL A 44 3.52 -1.62 4.85
C VAL A 44 2.05 -1.63 5.25
N LEU A 45 1.47 -2.80 5.54
CA LEU A 45 0.09 -2.89 6.00
C LEU A 45 -0.14 -2.13 7.30
N PHE A 46 0.76 -2.30 8.28
CA PHE A 46 0.69 -1.59 9.55
C PHE A 46 0.74 -0.09 9.34
N GLY A 47 1.71 0.41 8.57
CA GLY A 47 1.83 1.83 8.26
C GLY A 47 0.60 2.36 7.52
N TRP A 48 0.10 1.61 6.52
CA TRP A 48 -1.09 1.98 5.76
C TRP A 48 -2.31 2.09 6.66
N PHE A 49 -2.65 1.05 7.43
CA PHE A 49 -3.86 1.06 8.24
C PHE A 49 -3.76 1.95 9.48
N LEU A 50 -2.54 2.25 9.95
CA LEU A 50 -2.32 3.27 10.98
C LEU A 50 -2.58 4.67 10.44
N LEU A 51 -2.11 4.99 9.23
CA LEU A 51 -2.11 6.36 8.70
C LEU A 51 -3.31 6.68 7.80
N ALA A 52 -3.81 5.73 7.02
CA ALA A 52 -4.93 5.93 6.08
C ALA A 52 -6.19 6.56 6.70
N PRO A 53 -6.58 6.26 7.97
CA PRO A 53 -7.71 6.93 8.61
C PRO A 53 -7.50 8.45 8.77
N TRP A 54 -6.28 8.90 9.05
CA TRP A 54 -5.94 10.32 9.21
C TRP A 54 -6.08 11.13 7.92
N PHE A 55 -5.98 10.44 6.76
CA PHE A 55 -6.24 11.01 5.44
C PHE A 55 -7.72 10.85 5.01
N GLY A 56 -8.56 10.23 5.83
CA GLY A 56 -9.97 9.96 5.55
C GLY A 56 -10.20 8.92 4.46
N LEU A 57 -9.22 8.05 4.16
CA LEU A 57 -9.23 7.16 2.98
C LEU A 57 -10.30 6.06 3.01
N PHE A 58 -11.03 5.94 4.12
CA PHE A 58 -12.14 5.02 4.31
C PHE A 58 -13.49 5.73 4.54
N HIS A 59 -13.54 7.06 4.48
CA HIS A 59 -14.77 7.82 4.58
C HIS A 59 -15.49 7.87 3.22
N GLU A 60 -16.82 7.71 3.22
CA GLU A 60 -17.59 7.64 1.97
C GLU A 60 -17.39 8.88 1.10
N ASN A 61 -17.43 10.08 1.72
CA ASN A 61 -17.23 11.36 1.03
C ASN A 61 -15.89 11.48 0.27
N VAL A 62 -14.84 10.82 0.76
CA VAL A 62 -13.53 10.75 0.11
C VAL A 62 -13.54 9.68 -0.99
N THR A 63 -14.12 8.52 -0.72
CA THR A 63 -14.11 7.37 -1.64
C THR A 63 -15.04 7.51 -2.86
N THR A 64 -16.02 8.42 -2.82
CA THR A 64 -16.96 8.65 -3.93
C THR A 64 -16.63 9.86 -4.79
N THR A 65 -15.60 10.65 -4.44
CA THR A 65 -15.24 11.88 -5.15
C THR A 65 -13.89 11.72 -5.85
N HIS A 66 -13.87 11.84 -7.19
CA HIS A 66 -12.72 11.56 -8.05
C HIS A 66 -11.41 12.24 -7.61
N GLN A 67 -11.48 13.52 -7.20
CA GLN A 67 -10.29 14.32 -6.85
C GLN A 67 -9.69 13.93 -5.49
N ASN A 68 -10.52 13.56 -4.50
CA ASN A 68 -10.05 13.28 -3.15
C ASN A 68 -9.47 11.87 -3.01
N LEU A 69 -10.01 10.88 -3.72
CA LEU A 69 -9.53 9.50 -3.63
C LEU A 69 -8.18 9.31 -4.34
N LEU A 70 -7.99 9.93 -5.51
CA LEU A 70 -6.85 9.68 -6.37
C LEU A 70 -5.56 10.40 -5.96
N LEU A 71 -5.65 11.49 -5.19
CA LEU A 71 -4.46 12.20 -4.71
C LEU A 71 -4.11 11.88 -3.26
N ARG A 72 -5.11 11.70 -2.39
CA ARG A 72 -4.84 11.46 -0.96
C ARG A 72 -4.21 10.11 -0.69
N ALA A 73 -4.62 9.06 -1.41
CA ALA A 73 -4.10 7.71 -1.20
C ALA A 73 -2.60 7.60 -1.58
N PRO A 74 -2.16 8.08 -2.76
CA PRO A 74 -0.73 8.16 -3.08
C PRO A 74 0.05 9.08 -2.14
N LEU A 75 -0.51 10.23 -1.73
CA LEU A 75 0.18 11.15 -0.81
C LEU A 75 0.41 10.54 0.58
N ALA A 76 -0.49 9.67 1.06
CA ALA A 76 -0.29 8.95 2.30
C ALA A 76 0.99 8.06 2.26
N MET A 77 1.45 7.63 1.07
CA MET A 77 2.70 6.87 0.94
C MET A 77 3.95 7.64 1.31
N LEU A 78 3.91 8.98 1.28
CA LEU A 78 5.01 9.82 1.78
C LEU A 78 5.30 9.56 3.27
N PHE A 79 4.30 9.11 4.03
CA PHE A 79 4.42 8.80 5.46
C PHE A 79 4.48 7.30 5.71
N VAL A 80 3.70 6.51 4.96
CA VAL A 80 3.66 5.05 5.10
C VAL A 80 4.99 4.41 4.74
N ALA A 81 5.66 4.86 3.67
CA ALA A 81 6.90 4.24 3.24
C ALA A 81 8.07 4.45 4.22
N PRO A 82 8.33 5.67 4.75
CA PRO A 82 9.32 5.84 5.82
C PRO A 82 9.00 5.01 7.05
N LEU A 83 7.75 4.98 7.50
CA LEU A 83 7.34 4.18 8.66
C LEU A 83 7.58 2.69 8.43
N ALA A 84 7.14 2.15 7.29
CA ALA A 84 7.33 0.75 6.93
C ALA A 84 8.82 0.38 6.81
N SER A 85 9.63 1.27 6.23
CA SER A 85 11.08 1.10 6.10
C SER A 85 11.76 1.04 7.47
N ILE A 86 11.42 1.95 8.39
CA ILE A 86 11.94 1.96 9.77
C ILE A 86 11.56 0.68 10.51
N LEU A 87 10.29 0.27 10.43
CA LEU A 87 9.80 -0.95 11.09
C LEU A 87 10.49 -2.21 10.54
N ARG A 88 10.64 -2.31 9.22
CA ARG A 88 11.38 -3.39 8.59
C ARG A 88 12.84 -3.41 9.04
N SER A 89 13.50 -2.27 9.05
CA SER A 89 14.91 -2.14 9.44
C SER A 89 15.12 -2.50 10.90
N ALA A 90 14.21 -2.09 11.78
CA ALA A 90 14.21 -2.52 13.19
C ALA A 90 14.03 -4.04 13.32
N TRP A 91 13.11 -4.65 12.57
CA TRP A 91 12.92 -6.11 12.55
C TRP A 91 14.19 -6.83 12.11
N LEU A 92 14.81 -6.38 11.01
CA LEU A 92 15.98 -7.04 10.43
C LEU A 92 17.31 -6.71 11.12
N GLY A 93 17.31 -5.80 12.11
CA GLY A 93 18.54 -5.33 12.74
C GLY A 93 19.47 -4.59 11.76
N SER A 94 18.90 -3.89 10.78
CA SER A 94 19.64 -3.22 9.70
C SER A 94 19.33 -1.71 9.63
N ALA A 95 20.09 -0.95 8.84
CA ALA A 95 19.78 0.45 8.57
C ALA A 95 18.52 0.61 7.68
N ALA A 96 17.82 1.73 7.81
CA ALA A 96 16.74 2.14 6.89
C ALA A 96 17.33 2.88 5.70
N LEU A 97 17.39 2.21 4.54
CA LEU A 97 18.00 2.77 3.35
C LEU A 97 17.07 3.80 2.67
N PRO A 98 17.52 5.04 2.41
CA PRO A 98 16.70 6.06 1.76
C PRO A 98 16.21 5.65 0.36
N THR A 99 17.07 5.03 -0.44
CA THR A 99 16.72 4.56 -1.80
C THR A 99 15.63 3.50 -1.78
N PHE A 100 15.73 2.51 -0.88
CA PHE A 100 14.70 1.50 -0.69
C PHE A 100 13.37 2.16 -0.28
N THR A 101 13.41 3.09 0.69
CA THR A 101 12.24 3.81 1.17
C THR A 101 11.55 4.59 0.05
N PHE A 102 12.33 5.27 -0.80
CA PHE A 102 11.81 6.04 -1.93
C PHE A 102 11.15 5.14 -2.97
N VAL A 103 11.82 4.07 -3.40
CA VAL A 103 11.28 3.14 -4.40
C VAL A 103 10.04 2.41 -3.86
N LEU A 104 10.06 1.99 -2.59
CA LEU A 104 8.91 1.40 -1.91
C LEU A 104 7.72 2.36 -1.91
N GLY A 105 7.93 3.62 -1.54
CA GLY A 105 6.87 4.63 -1.53
C GLY A 105 6.31 4.93 -2.91
N ALA A 106 7.17 5.15 -3.90
CA ALA A 106 6.76 5.46 -5.26
C ALA A 106 5.96 4.32 -5.91
N THR A 107 6.44 3.08 -5.80
CA THR A 107 5.77 1.91 -6.38
C THR A 107 4.43 1.63 -5.71
N ASN A 108 4.35 1.70 -4.37
CA ASN A 108 3.10 1.54 -3.64
C ASN A 108 2.11 2.69 -3.88
N ALA A 109 2.60 3.92 -4.05
CA ALA A 109 1.78 5.06 -4.42
C ALA A 109 1.12 4.87 -5.79
N ILE A 110 1.85 4.33 -6.76
CA ILE A 110 1.32 4.02 -8.09
C ILE A 110 0.32 2.86 -8.01
N GLY A 111 0.64 1.76 -7.33
CA GLY A 111 -0.30 0.64 -7.23
C GLY A 111 -1.58 0.99 -6.50
N ILE A 112 -1.49 1.73 -5.39
CA ILE A 112 -2.69 2.16 -4.66
C ILE A 112 -3.51 3.15 -5.49
N TYR A 113 -2.86 4.05 -6.25
CA TYR A 113 -3.56 4.90 -7.21
C TYR A 113 -4.39 4.08 -8.19
N ILE A 114 -3.77 3.08 -8.81
CA ILE A 114 -4.41 2.20 -9.81
C ILE A 114 -5.59 1.46 -9.19
N TRP A 115 -5.41 0.86 -8.02
CA TRP A 115 -6.49 0.18 -7.31
C TRP A 115 -7.65 1.12 -6.98
N ARG A 116 -7.35 2.31 -6.43
CA ARG A 116 -8.38 3.28 -6.06
C ARG A 116 -9.13 3.82 -7.27
N TRP A 117 -8.47 3.93 -8.43
CA TRP A 117 -9.13 4.23 -9.70
C TRP A 117 -10.11 3.13 -10.13
N PHE A 118 -9.70 1.85 -10.07
CA PHE A 118 -10.59 0.73 -10.36
C PHE A 118 -11.79 0.69 -9.41
N TYR A 119 -11.55 0.82 -8.10
CA TYR A 119 -12.60 0.87 -7.09
C TYR A 119 -13.60 2.00 -7.34
N TYR A 120 -13.13 3.20 -7.72
CA TYR A 120 -14.00 4.32 -8.08
C TYR A 120 -14.91 3.99 -9.27
N LYS A 121 -14.35 3.35 -10.32
CA LYS A 121 -15.13 2.92 -11.49
C LYS A 121 -16.18 1.86 -11.11
N LEU A 122 -15.82 0.89 -10.28
CA LEU A 122 -16.73 -0.16 -9.81
C LEU A 122 -17.87 0.41 -8.94
N SER A 123 -17.55 1.32 -8.04
CA SER A 123 -18.51 1.87 -7.06
C SER A 123 -19.51 2.87 -7.65
N ASN A 124 -19.18 3.50 -8.78
CA ASN A 124 -20.07 4.41 -9.51
C ASN A 124 -20.90 3.75 -10.62
N ARG A 125 -20.50 2.57 -11.13
CA ARG A 125 -21.34 1.78 -12.05
C ARG A 125 -22.55 1.14 -11.37
N ALA A 126 -22.51 1.03 -10.05
CA ALA A 126 -23.58 0.47 -9.22
C ALA A 126 -24.56 1.54 -8.68
N LYS A 127 -24.52 2.76 -9.23
CA LYS A 127 -25.51 3.82 -9.02
C LYS A 127 -26.29 3.97 -10.31
#